data_AF-A0A966HUJ3-F1
#
_entry.id   AF-A0A966HUJ3-F1
#
_cell.length_a   1.000
_cell.length_b   1.000
_cell.length_c   1.000
_cell.angle_alpha   90.00
_cell.angle_beta   90.00
_cell.angle_gamma   90.00
#
_symmetry.space_group_name_H-M   'P 1'
#
loop_
_entity.id
_entity.type
_entity.pdbx_description
1 polymer ?
#
loop_
_entity_poly.entity_id
_entity_poly.type
_entity_poly.pdbx_seq_one_letter_code
_entity_poly.pdbx_strand_id
1 'polypeptide(L)' 'MRKFAIDLSPLKKYRDFKLLFTAGLFSYFGSMITFVALPFQVKELTGSFWAVGLIGAVEIIPLIV' A
#
# COMPACT_ATOMS: atom_id res chain seq x y z
N MET A 1 6.73 27.93 -17.79
CA MET A 1 6.31 26.52 -17.67
C MET A 1 6.96 25.74 -16.51
N ARG A 2 8.08 26.19 -15.92
CA ARG A 2 8.81 25.47 -14.84
C ARG A 2 8.19 25.57 -13.43
N LYS A 3 7.12 26.36 -13.26
CA LYS A 3 6.42 26.60 -11.98
C LYS A 3 5.41 25.50 -11.59
N PHE A 4 5.09 24.57 -12.49
CA PHE A 4 4.11 23.49 -12.25
C PHE A 4 4.73 22.09 -12.21
N ALA A 5 6.04 21.98 -12.38
CA ALA A 5 6.73 20.70 -12.30
C ALA A 5 6.98 20.35 -10.82
N ILE A 6 6.74 19.09 -10.46
CA ILE A 6 7.11 18.55 -9.15
C ILE A 6 8.60 18.79 -8.93
N ASP A 7 8.95 19.45 -7.83
CA ASP A 7 10.36 19.67 -7.48
C ASP A 7 10.98 18.35 -6.97
N LEU A 8 11.80 17.74 -7.82
CA LEU A 8 12.54 16.51 -7.51
C LEU A 8 13.91 16.79 -6.87
N SER A 9 14.24 18.05 -6.58
CA SER A 9 15.47 18.44 -5.89
C SER A 9 15.69 17.71 -4.57
N PRO A 10 14.66 17.48 -3.72
CA PRO A 10 14.83 16.76 -2.46
C PRO A 10 15.34 15.32 -2.64
N LEU A 11 14.88 14.62 -3.70
CA LEU A 11 15.30 13.25 -4.03
C LEU A 11 16.79 13.17 -4.39
N LYS A 12 17.35 14.23 -4.96
CA LYS A 12 18.76 14.29 -5.38
C LYS A 12 19.67 14.81 -4.27
N LYS A 13 19.21 15.82 -3.51
CA LYS A 13 20.02 16.57 -2.54
C LYS A 13 20.14 15.87 -1.19
N TYR A 14 19.10 15.19 -0.72
CA TYR A 14 19.06 14.61 0.62
C TYR A 14 19.03 13.08 0.57
N ARG A 15 20.08 12.45 1.08
CA ARG A 15 20.22 10.97 1.11
C ARG A 15 19.13 10.31 1.93
N ASP A 16 18.83 10.84 3.12
CA ASP A 16 17.84 10.26 4.02
C ASP A 16 16.43 10.35 3.44
N PHE A 17 16.11 11.48 2.80
CA PHE A 17 14.85 11.63 2.07
C PHE A 17 14.72 10.60 0.95
N LYS A 18 15.79 10.37 0.18
CA LYS A 18 15.80 9.34 -0.86
C LYS A 18 15.52 7.95 -0.30
N LEU A 19 16.14 7.59 0.83
CA LEU A 19 15.93 6.29 1.48
C LEU A 19 14.48 6.13 1.94
N LEU A 20 13.94 7.12 2.67
CA LEU A 20 12.54 7.11 3.11
C LEU A 20 11.57 7.07 1.93
N PHE A 21 11.85 7.83 0.87
CA PHE A 21 11.04 7.84 -0.34
C PHE A 21 11.03 6.46 -1.01
N THR A 22 12.20 5.83 -1.20
CA THR A 22 12.27 4.51 -1.81
C THR A 22 11.63 3.44 -0.95
N ALA A 23 11.84 3.47 0.37
CA ALA A 23 11.20 2.55 1.30
C ALA A 23 9.68 2.71 1.25
N GLY A 24 9.17 3.94 1.33
CA GLY A 24 7.75 4.24 1.21
C GLY A 24 7.16 3.79 -0.13
N LEU A 25 7.89 3.99 -1.23
CA LEU A 25 7.48 3.55 -2.55
C LEU A 25 7.27 2.03 -2.60
N PHE A 26 8.26 1.25 -2.15
CA PHE A 26 8.15 -0.21 -2.16
C PHE A 26 7.11 -0.74 -1.17
N SER A 27 7.05 -0.17 0.03
CA SER A 27 6.04 -0.54 1.03
C SER A 27 4.63 -0.30 0.51
N TYR A 28 4.37 0.89 -0.03
CA TYR A 28 3.06 1.23 -0.58
C TYR A 28 2.72 0.38 -1.80
N PHE A 29 3.69 0.15 -2.69
CA PHE A 29 3.51 -0.73 -3.84
C PHE A 29 3.13 -2.15 -3.42
N GLY A 30 3.81 -2.71 -2.42
CA GLY A 30 3.45 -3.99 -1.81
C GLY A 30 2.04 -3.99 -1.23
N SER A 31 1.66 -2.94 -0.51
CA SER A 31 0.30 -2.78 0.03
C SER A 31 -0.78 -2.76 -1.06
N MET A 32 -0.52 -2.12 -2.21
CA MET A 32 -1.46 -2.14 -3.33
C MET A 32 -1.67 -3.54 -3.91
N ILE A 33 -0.60 -4.35 -3.95
CA ILE A 33 -0.69 -5.75 -4.38
C ILE A 33 -1.54 -6.54 -3.39
N THR A 34 -1.24 -6.47 -2.09
CA THR A 34 -1.97 -7.25 -1.07
C THR A 34 -3.44 -6.86 -0.99
N PHE A 35 -3.75 -5.58 -1.20
CA PHE A 35 -5.12 -5.06 -1.21
C PHE A 35 -6.01 -5.77 -2.25
N VAL A 36 -5.46 -6.18 -3.39
CA VAL A 36 -6.21 -6.89 -4.45
C VAL A 36 -6.01 -8.40 -4.36
N ALA A 37 -4.77 -8.83 -4.12
CA ALA A 37 -4.40 -10.24 -4.13
C ALA A 37 -5.07 -11.02 -2.99
N LEU A 38 -5.14 -10.47 -1.77
CA LEU A 38 -5.72 -11.18 -0.63
C LEU A 38 -7.21 -11.49 -0.83
N PRO A 39 -8.10 -10.51 -1.16
CA PRO A 39 -9.51 -10.80 -1.46
C PRO A 39 -9.69 -11.82 -2.59
N PHE A 40 -8.91 -11.66 -3.67
CA PHE A 40 -9.00 -12.54 -4.83
C PHE A 40 -8.60 -13.97 -4.47
N GLN A 41 -7.47 -14.13 -3.79
CA GLN A 41 -6.94 -15.43 -3.38
C GLN A 41 -7.86 -16.12 -2.37
N VAL A 42 -8.41 -15.40 -1.39
CA VAL A 42 -9.36 -16.00 -0.44
C VAL A 42 -10.65 -16.41 -1.14
N LYS A 43 -11.17 -15.62 -2.08
CA LYS A 43 -12.33 -16.02 -2.88
C LYS A 43 -12.04 -17.28 -3.70
N GLU A 44 -10.85 -17.40 -4.29
CA GLU A 44 -10.47 -18.56 -5.08
C GLU A 44 -10.32 -19.82 -4.22
N LEU A 45 -9.72 -19.71 -3.04
CA LEU A 45 -9.52 -20.83 -2.11
C LEU A 45 -10.80 -21.26 -1.39
N THR A 46 -11.69 -20.32 -1.05
CA THR A 46 -12.89 -20.60 -0.23
C THR A 46 -14.18 -20.69 -1.03
N GLY A 47 -14.21 -20.14 -2.25
CA GLY A 47 -15.43 -20.00 -3.06
C GLY A 47 -16.47 -19.05 -2.47
N SER A 48 -16.18 -18.36 -1.36
CA SER A 48 -17.18 -17.60 -0.58
C SER A 48 -16.82 -16.12 -0.48
N PHE A 49 -17.77 -15.26 -0.85
CA PHE A 49 -17.64 -13.80 -0.68
C PHE A 49 -17.78 -13.36 0.80
N TRP A 50 -18.37 -14.20 1.66
CA TRP A 50 -18.43 -13.93 3.10
C TRP A 50 -17.04 -13.98 3.73
N ALA A 51 -16.20 -14.92 3.32
CA ALA A 51 -14.83 -15.04 3.81
C ALA A 51 -14.01 -13.79 3.44
N VAL A 52 -14.21 -13.23 2.24
CA VAL A 52 -13.57 -11.99 1.81
C VAL A 52 -14.00 -10.80 2.68
N GLY A 53 -15.31 -10.68 2.98
CA GLY A 53 -15.82 -9.62 3.86
C GLY A 53 -15.27 -9.70 5.29
N LEU A 54 -15.07 -10.92 5.80
CA LEU A 54 -14.48 -11.15 7.12
C LEU A 54 -13.03 -10.67 7.23
N ILE A 55 -12.25 -10.74 6.16
CA ILE A 55 -10.87 -10.18 6.16
C ILE A 55 -10.91 -8.70 6.51
N GLY A 56 -11.74 -7.92 5.81
CA GLY A 56 -11.89 -6.49 6.07
C GLY A 56 -12.42 -6.20 7.48
N ALA A 57 -13.31 -7.03 8.01
CA ALA A 57 -13.79 -6.90 9.38
C ALA A 57 -12.67 -7.13 10.41
N VAL A 58 -11.79 -8.10 10.18
CA VAL A 58 -10.65 -8.40 11.06
C VAL A 58 -9.57 -7.32 10.97
N GLU A 59 -9.35 -6.72 9.80
CA GLU A 59 -8.41 -5.59 9.61
C GLU A 59 -8.76 -4.37 10.48
N ILE A 60 -10.00 -4.21 10.91
CA ILE A 60 -10.43 -3.11 11.78
C ILE A 60 -9.90 -3.27 13.21
N ILE A 61 -9.72 -4.51 13.69
CA ILE A 61 -9.28 -4.80 15.07
C ILE A 61 -8.01 -4.01 15.44
N PRO A 62 -6.88 -4.12 14.71
CA PRO A 62 -5.65 -3.38 15.04
C PRO A 62 -5.75 -1.86 14.86
N LEU A 63 -6.84 -1.34 14.26
CA LEU A 63 -7.07 0.11 14.18
C LEU A 63 -7.76 0.65 15.43
N ILE A 64 -8.42 -0.22 16.20
CA ILE A 64 -9.23 0.16 17.37
C ILE A 64 -8.50 -0.14 18.69
N VAL A 65 -7.81 -1.27 18.79
CA VAL A 65 -7.02 -1.69 19.97
C VAL A 65 -5.54 -1.46 19.76
#